data_AF-A0A0L6VMN8-F1
#
_entry.id   AF-A0A0L6VMN8-F1
#
_cell.length_a   1.000
_cell.length_b   1.000
_cell.length_c   1.000
_cell.angle_alpha   90.00
_cell.angle_beta   90.00
_cell.angle_gamma   90.00
#
_symmetry.space_group_name_H-M   'P 1'
#
loop_
_entity.id
_entity.type
_entity.pdbx_description
1 polymer ?
#
loop_
_entity_poly.entity_id
_entity_poly.type
_entity_poly.pdbx_seq_one_letter_code
_entity_poly.pdbx_strand_id
1 'polypeptide(L)'
;MTQDHRPFVKAFILTDNKGVIQQLSDPKIEKSLQYLFLEILEALSSLPRDIDLNIVWCPEHQGIIGNKAVDLLAGEATDRNETPDRTRPKQKDLTSKNCRPNSIMI
;
A
#
# COMPACT_ATOMS: atom_id res chain seq x y z
N MET A 1 8.05 40.88 6.81
CA MET A 1 8.20 39.43 6.57
C MET A 1 7.03 39.01 5.70
N THR A 2 7.20 39.04 4.38
CA THR A 2 6.18 38.60 3.41
C THR A 2 6.14 37.08 3.39
N GLN A 3 5.02 36.48 3.79
CA GLN A 3 4.77 35.06 3.59
C GLN A 3 4.65 34.80 2.08
N ASP A 4 5.63 34.10 1.52
CA ASP A 4 5.64 33.65 0.13
C ASP A 4 4.57 32.55 -0.02
N HIS A 5 3.34 32.96 -0.37
CA HIS A 5 2.22 32.06 -0.62
C HIS A 5 2.40 31.37 -1.99
N ARG A 6 3.33 30.41 -2.06
CA ARG A 6 3.30 29.44 -3.15
C ARG A 6 2.11 28.50 -2.90
N PRO A 7 1.21 28.31 -3.87
CA PRO A 7 0.11 27.36 -3.71
C PRO A 7 0.71 25.97 -3.55
N PHE A 8 0.40 25.30 -2.43
CA PHE A 8 0.77 23.90 -2.24
C PHE A 8 0.19 23.07 -3.39
N VAL A 9 1.03 22.26 -4.03
CA VAL A 9 0.57 21.33 -5.05
C VAL A 9 -0.10 20.17 -4.33
N LYS A 10 -1.40 19.97 -4.56
CA LYS A 10 -2.11 18.80 -4.03
C LYS A 10 -1.88 17.60 -4.91
N ALA A 11 -1.47 16.49 -4.31
CA ALA A 11 -1.28 15.22 -4.98
C ALA A 11 -2.06 14.11 -4.28
N PHE A 12 -2.60 13.17 -5.06
CA PHE A 12 -3.36 12.04 -4.55
C PHE A 12 -2.73 10.73 -5.05
N ILE A 13 -2.44 9.82 -4.11
CA ILE A 13 -2.05 8.44 -4.41
C ILE A 13 -3.26 7.57 -4.08
N LEU A 14 -3.82 6.92 -5.09
CA LEU A 14 -4.91 5.97 -4.92
C LEU A 14 -4.33 4.56 -4.75
N THR A 15 -4.78 3.83 -3.74
CA THR A 15 -4.36 2.45 -3.51
C THR A 15 -5.51 1.59 -3.01
N ASP A 16 -5.59 0.36 -3.48
CA ASP A 16 -6.49 -0.67 -2.95
C ASP A 16 -5.91 -1.44 -1.77
N ASN A 17 -4.63 -1.22 -1.45
CA ASN A 17 -3.95 -1.85 -0.35
C ASN A 17 -4.40 -1.24 0.99
N LYS A 18 -5.47 -1.81 1.56
CA LYS A 18 -6.02 -1.40 2.86
C LYS A 18 -5.00 -1.51 3.99
N GLY A 19 -4.07 -2.47 3.93
CA GLY A 19 -3.01 -2.63 4.92
C GLY A 19 -2.08 -1.41 4.98
N VAL A 20 -1.75 -0.83 3.81
CA VAL A 20 -0.96 0.42 3.73
C VAL A 20 -1.66 1.58 4.43
N ILE A 21 -2.95 1.73 4.20
CA ILE A 21 -3.74 2.81 4.82
C ILE A 21 -3.81 2.63 6.34
N GLN A 22 -4.06 1.40 6.79
CA GLN A 22 -4.14 1.09 8.22
C GLN A 22 -2.80 1.32 8.93
N GLN A 23 -1.69 0.90 8.32
CA GLN A 23 -0.37 1.04 8.93
C GLN A 23 0.19 2.46 8.87
N LEU A 24 -0.17 3.26 7.87
CA LEU A 24 0.10 4.71 7.87
C LEU A 24 -0.70 5.44 8.94
N SER A 25 -1.92 4.98 9.24
CA SER A 25 -2.77 5.57 10.28
C SER A 25 -2.34 5.17 11.69
N ASP A 26 -1.88 3.92 11.87
CA ASP A 26 -1.32 3.42 13.13
C ASP A 26 -0.14 2.46 12.84
N PRO A 27 1.11 2.96 13.00
CA PRO A 27 2.33 2.19 12.69
C PRO A 27 2.53 0.93 13.53
N LYS A 28 1.74 0.74 14.60
CA LYS A 28 1.91 -0.38 15.54
C LYS A 28 1.11 -1.63 15.16
N ILE A 29 0.22 -1.55 14.16
CA ILE A 29 -0.76 -2.60 13.87
C ILE A 29 -0.15 -3.82 13.16
N GLU A 30 0.81 -3.65 12.25
CA GLU A 30 1.39 -4.78 11.50
C GLU A 30 2.92 -4.91 11.67
N LYS A 31 3.35 -6.10 12.09
CA LYS A 31 4.78 -6.45 12.22
C LYS A 31 5.32 -7.14 10.97
N SER A 32 4.48 -7.83 10.22
CA SER A 32 4.79 -8.31 8.88
C SER A 32 4.93 -7.11 7.96
N LEU A 33 6.02 -7.01 7.20
CA LEU A 33 6.27 -5.94 6.21
C LEU A 33 6.78 -4.58 6.73
N GLN A 34 7.17 -4.46 8.00
CA GLN A 34 7.74 -3.20 8.53
C GLN A 34 8.85 -2.61 7.65
N TYR A 35 9.69 -3.45 7.03
CA TYR A 35 10.76 -2.96 6.15
C TYR A 35 10.22 -2.25 4.89
N LEU A 36 9.17 -2.76 4.24
CA LEU A 36 8.55 -2.09 3.08
C LEU A 36 7.92 -0.77 3.50
N PHE A 37 7.32 -0.71 4.69
CA PHE A 37 6.76 0.53 5.22
C PHE A 37 7.82 1.57 5.53
N LEU A 38 8.95 1.18 6.08
CA LEU A 38 10.07 2.09 6.30
C LEU A 38 10.57 2.68 4.98
N GLU A 39 10.65 1.88 3.91
CA GLU A 39 11.03 2.38 2.58
C GLU A 39 9.99 3.32 1.99
N ILE A 40 8.70 3.01 2.15
CA ILE A 40 7.63 3.92 1.74
C ILE A 40 7.76 5.24 2.51
N LEU A 41 7.95 5.21 3.84
CA LEU A 41 8.12 6.41 4.65
C LEU A 41 9.37 7.21 4.27
N GLU A 42 10.48 6.53 3.99
CA GLU A 42 11.72 7.15 3.51
C GLU A 42 11.49 7.85 2.17
N ALA A 43 10.88 7.16 1.19
CA ALA A 43 10.53 7.73 -0.09
C ALA A 43 9.58 8.94 0.05
N LEU A 44 8.55 8.82 0.89
CA LEU A 44 7.63 9.93 1.18
C LEU A 44 8.35 11.12 1.84
N SER A 45 9.32 10.86 2.73
CA SER A 45 10.10 11.91 3.40
C SER A 45 11.05 12.66 2.45
N SER A 46 11.41 12.04 1.33
CA SER A 46 12.26 12.64 0.30
C SER A 46 11.50 13.59 -0.63
N LEU A 47 10.16 13.58 -0.58
CA LEU A 47 9.33 14.44 -1.42
C LEU A 47 9.45 15.92 -1.02
N PRO A 48 9.31 16.84 -2.00
CA PRO A 48 9.25 18.28 -1.72
C PRO A 48 8.16 18.64 -0.70
N ARG A 49 8.50 19.50 0.26
CA ARG A 49 7.59 19.91 1.36
C ARG A 49 6.44 20.81 0.91
N ASP A 50 6.48 21.30 -0.31
CA ASP A 50 5.43 22.10 -0.95
C ASP A 50 4.34 21.25 -1.64
N ILE A 51 4.40 19.92 -1.47
CA ILE A 51 3.36 18.99 -1.91
C ILE A 51 2.50 18.56 -0.71
N ASP A 52 1.20 18.78 -0.82
CA ASP A 52 0.18 18.23 0.07
C ASP A 52 -0.27 16.87 -0.47
N LEU A 53 0.39 15.81 0.01
CA LEU A 53 0.19 14.45 -0.47
C LEU A 53 -0.87 13.71 0.35
N ASN A 54 -1.86 13.18 -0.36
CA ASN A 54 -2.98 12.44 0.22
C ASN A 54 -2.99 11.00 -0.30
N ILE A 55 -2.90 10.02 0.60
CA ILE A 55 -2.98 8.60 0.25
C ILE A 55 -4.41 8.13 0.53
N VAL A 56 -5.12 7.73 -0.52
CA VAL A 56 -6.57 7.47 -0.51
C VAL A 56 -6.84 6.01 -0.83
N TRP A 57 -7.60 5.35 0.05
CA TRP A 57 -8.08 4.00 -0.22
C TRP A 57 -9.11 4.00 -1.35
N CYS A 58 -8.93 3.11 -2.32
CA CYS A 58 -9.93 2.81 -3.33
C CYS A 58 -10.24 1.31 -3.34
N PRO A 59 -11.50 0.89 -3.39
CA PRO A 59 -11.85 -0.51 -3.60
C PRO A 59 -11.31 -1.04 -4.95
N GLU A 60 -10.80 -2.27 -4.90
CA GLU A 60 -10.36 -3.04 -6.06
C GLU A 60 -11.52 -3.21 -7.07
N HIS A 61 -11.21 -3.21 -8.36
CA HIS A 61 -12.16 -3.50 -9.45
C HIS A 61 -13.35 -2.54 -9.64
N GLN A 62 -13.48 -1.43 -8.90
CA GLN A 62 -14.57 -0.45 -9.02
C GLN A 62 -14.47 0.50 -10.24
N GLY A 63 -13.80 0.08 -11.32
CA GLY A 63 -13.78 0.83 -12.58
C GLY A 63 -12.76 1.98 -12.64
N ILE A 64 -11.88 2.16 -11.65
CA ILE A 64 -10.72 3.04 -11.81
C ILE A 64 -9.73 2.38 -12.78
N ILE A 65 -9.74 2.86 -14.02
CA ILE A 65 -8.90 2.33 -15.11
C ILE A 65 -7.42 2.36 -14.71
N GLY A 66 -6.98 3.43 -14.02
CA GLY A 66 -5.61 3.55 -13.52
C GLY A 66 -5.21 2.43 -12.55
N ASN A 67 -6.10 2.01 -11.65
CA ASN A 67 -5.78 0.93 -10.69
C ASN A 67 -5.61 -0.41 -11.41
N LYS A 68 -6.47 -0.70 -12.39
CA LYS A 68 -6.35 -1.91 -13.22
C LYS A 68 -5.06 -1.92 -14.04
N ALA A 69 -4.68 -0.77 -14.58
CA ALA A 69 -3.42 -0.64 -15.32
C ALA A 69 -2.21 -0.88 -14.42
N VAL A 70 -2.22 -0.32 -13.20
CA VAL A 70 -1.14 -0.53 -12.22
C VAL A 70 -1.04 -2.00 -11.81
N ASP A 71 -2.15 -2.69 -11.56
CA ASP A 71 -2.16 -4.11 -11.20
C ASP A 71 -1.56 -4.98 -12.32
N LEU A 72 -1.97 -4.76 -13.57
CA LEU A 72 -1.41 -5.46 -14.73
C LEU A 72 0.10 -5.23 -14.87
N LEU A 73 0.55 -3.97 -14.74
CA LEU A 73 1.97 -3.63 -14.83
C LEU A 73 2.79 -4.20 -13.68
N ALA A 74 2.23 -4.24 -12.47
CA ALA A 74 2.87 -4.84 -11.30
C ALA A 74 3.02 -6.36 -11.46
N GLY A 75 2.01 -7.03 -12.03
CA GLY A 75 2.07 -8.45 -12.40
C GLY A 75 3.15 -8.72 -13.44
N GLU A 76 3.14 -7.98 -14.55
CA GLU A 76 4.13 -8.10 -15.63
C GLU A 76 5.57 -7.85 -15.13
N ALA A 77 5.76 -6.87 -14.25
CA ALA A 77 7.06 -6.61 -13.63
C ALA A 77 7.52 -7.76 -12.74
N THR A 78 6.58 -8.39 -12.01
CA THR A 78 6.86 -9.56 -11.16
C THR A 78 7.31 -10.74 -12.01
N ASP A 79 6.63 -11.00 -13.13
CA ASP A 79 6.96 -12.11 -14.05
C ASP A 79 8.34 -11.95 -14.69
N ARG A 80 8.82 -10.71 -14.84
CA ARG A 80 10.14 -10.38 -15.38
C ARG A 80 11.25 -10.29 -14.33
N ASN A 81 10.91 -10.41 -13.05
CA ASN A 81 11.86 -10.22 -11.95
C ASN A 81 12.56 -11.54 -11.58
N GLU A 82 13.43 -12.02 -12.48
CA GLU A 82 14.16 -13.28 -12.30
C GLU A 82 15.11 -13.24 -11.08
N THR A 83 15.61 -12.05 -10.72
CA THR A 83 16.54 -11.82 -9.61
C THR A 83 16.01 -10.72 -8.68
N PRO A 84 15.06 -11.02 -7.78
CA PRO A 84 14.47 -10.02 -6.90
C PRO A 84 15.49 -9.49 -5.89
N ASP A 85 15.57 -8.16 -5.75
CA ASP A 85 16.41 -7.50 -4.76
C ASP A 85 16.10 -7.96 -3.32
N ARG A 86 14.83 -8.30 -3.07
CA ARG A 86 14.33 -8.85 -1.80
C ARG A 86 13.19 -9.83 -2.02
N THR A 87 13.25 -10.96 -1.33
CA THR A 87 12.15 -11.93 -1.29
C THR A 87 11.43 -11.84 0.05
N ARG A 88 10.09 -11.81 0.04
CA ARG A 88 9.33 -12.05 1.28
C ARG A 88 9.67 -13.46 1.78
N PRO A 89 9.97 -13.65 3.07
CA PRO A 89 10.04 -15.01 3.61
C PRO A 89 8.70 -15.67 3.35
N LYS A 90 8.71 -16.88 2.78
CA LYS A 90 7.47 -17.62 2.51
C LYS A 90 6.64 -17.64 3.78
N GLN A 91 5.44 -17.06 3.73
CA GLN A 91 4.47 -17.21 4.78
C GLN A 91 4.24 -18.72 4.91
N LYS A 92 4.59 -19.32 6.05
CA LYS A 92 4.33 -20.74 6.27
C LYS A 92 2.85 -20.93 6.00
N ASP A 93 2.51 -21.80 5.04
CA ASP A 93 1.13 -22.19 4.79
C ASP A 93 0.51 -22.52 6.14
N LEU A 94 -0.39 -21.65 6.60
CA LEU A 94 -1.41 -22.09 7.53
C LEU A 94 -2.26 -23.03 6.70
N THR A 95 -1.84 -24.29 6.61
CA THR A 95 -2.69 -25.37 6.17
C THR A 95 -3.95 -25.24 6.99
N SER A 96 -5.02 -24.80 6.34
CA SER A 96 -6.38 -24.79 6.85
C SER A 96 -6.76 -26.24 7.16
N LYS A 97 -6.32 -26.72 8.31
CA LYS A 97 -6.95 -27.80 9.05
C LYS A 97 -7.79 -27.12 10.12
N ASN A 98 -9.04 -26.83 9.74
CA ASN A 98 -10.26 -26.98 10.54
C ASN A 98 -11.31 -25.96 10.07
N CYS A 99 -12.00 -26.29 8.97
CA CYS A 99 -13.39 -25.90 8.83
C CYS A 99 -14.15 -26.52 10.03
N ARG A 100 -14.44 -25.71 11.05
CA ARG A 100 -15.58 -25.99 11.93
C ARG A 100 -16.71 -25.06 11.49
N PRO A 101 -17.89 -25.59 11.14
CA PRO A 101 -19.03 -24.75 10.83
C PRO A 101 -19.62 -24.25 12.15
N ASN A 102 -19.16 -23.10 12.64
CA ASN A 102 -19.91 -22.41 13.67
C ASN A 102 -20.97 -21.56 12.98
N SER A 103 -22.16 -22.17 12.90
CA SER A 103 -23.44 -21.50 12.83
C SER A 103 -23.45 -20.31 13.80
N ILE A 104 -23.61 -19.10 13.30
CA ILE A 104 -24.21 -18.01 14.07
C ILE A 104 -25.37 -17.50 13.23
N MET A 105 -26.55 -17.84 13.75
CA MET A 105 -27.86 -17.36 13.38
C MET A 105 -28.06 -16.03 14.15
N ILE A 106 -28.44 -14.98 13.41
CA ILE A 106 -28.86 -13.62 13.81
C ILE A 106 -27.76 -12.72 14.40
#